data_AF-A0A929SI65-F1
#
_entry.id   AF-A0A929SI65-F1
#
_cell.length_a   1.000
_cell.length_b   1.000
_cell.length_c   1.000
_cell.angle_alpha   90.00
_cell.angle_beta   90.00
_cell.angle_gamma   90.00
#
_symmetry.space_group_name_H-M   'P 1'
#
loop_
_entity.id
_entity.type
_entity.pdbx_description
1 polymer ?
#
loop_
_entity_poly.entity_id
_entity_poly.type
_entity_poly.pdbx_seq_one_letter_code
_entity_poly.pdbx_strand_id
1 'polypeptide(L)'
;MKKSLLLLALCAFAGQLAAADMPAVCKKYKKAAYESIDKIAKFAKAQGKEDYDVAGAKKDFDKDYAELKGLSKQEQETACKAGLTEVKEVEAALQMLKTAQ
;
A
#
# COMPACT_ATOMS: atom_id res chain seq x y z
N MET A 1 5.74 -41.25 29.74
CA MET A 1 5.45 -40.44 28.54
C MET A 1 5.29 -38.97 28.93
N LYS A 2 6.36 -38.16 28.92
CA LYS A 2 6.27 -36.71 29.27
C LYS A 2 7.51 -35.90 28.83
N LYS A 3 8.07 -36.20 27.65
CA LYS A 3 9.22 -35.45 27.09
C LYS A 3 9.01 -34.88 25.67
N SER A 4 7.87 -35.12 25.03
CA SER A 4 7.66 -34.71 23.62
C SER A 4 6.85 -33.42 23.41
N LEU A 5 6.38 -32.75 24.46
CA LEU A 5 5.56 -31.52 24.29
C LEU A 5 6.39 -30.25 24.06
N LEU A 6 7.68 -30.25 24.42
CA LEU A 6 8.55 -29.08 24.23
C LEU A 6 9.10 -28.96 22.80
N LEU A 7 9.17 -30.05 22.04
CA LEU A 7 9.71 -30.04 20.67
C LEU A 7 8.67 -29.57 19.62
N LEU A 8 7.37 -29.73 19.89
CA LEU A 8 6.31 -29.21 19.02
C LEU A 8 6.14 -27.69 19.10
N ALA A 9 6.60 -27.06 20.19
CA ALA A 9 6.54 -25.61 20.35
C ALA A 9 7.65 -24.85 19.60
N LEU A 10 8.78 -25.50 19.29
CA LEU A 10 9.87 -24.87 18.53
C LEU A 10 9.62 -24.87 17.01
N CYS A 11 8.79 -25.76 16.48
CA CYS A 11 8.46 -25.79 15.05
C CYS A 11 7.36 -24.78 14.64
N ALA A 12 6.66 -24.15 15.59
CA ALA A 12 5.68 -23.12 15.29
C ALA A 12 6.32 -21.79 14.85
N PHE A 13 7.62 -21.57 15.10
CA PHE A 13 8.34 -20.38 14.65
C PHE A 13 9.05 -20.53 13.31
N ALA A 14 9.10 -21.75 12.76
CA ALA A 14 9.68 -22.01 11.43
C ALA A 14 8.63 -22.05 10.30
N GLY A 15 7.33 -22.06 10.64
CA GLY A 15 6.22 -22.08 9.68
C GLY A 15 5.68 -20.71 9.24
N GLN A 16 6.17 -19.61 9.84
CA GLN A 16 5.81 -18.24 9.46
C GLN A 16 6.95 -17.49 8.76
N LEU A 17 7.94 -18.22 8.24
CA LEU A 17 8.78 -17.73 7.13
C LEU A 17 8.05 -17.86 5.77
N ALA A 18 6.73 -18.04 5.78
CA ALA A 18 5.89 -18.06 4.60
C ALA A 18 5.49 -16.62 4.23
N ALA A 19 6.18 -16.09 3.22
CA ALA A 19 6.10 -14.71 2.71
C ALA A 19 6.61 -13.65 3.69
N ALA A 20 7.57 -12.83 3.25
CA ALA A 20 7.90 -11.58 3.93
C ALA A 20 6.65 -10.69 3.90
N ASP A 21 5.79 -10.84 4.91
CA ASP A 21 4.61 -10.01 5.12
C ASP A 21 5.12 -8.58 5.32
N MET A 22 4.92 -7.74 4.30
CA MET A 22 5.24 -6.31 4.38
C MET A 22 4.57 -5.72 5.64
N PRO A 23 5.21 -4.76 6.32
CA PRO A 23 4.67 -4.13 7.51
C PRO A 23 3.22 -3.71 7.34
N ALA A 24 2.43 -3.76 8.43
CA ALA A 24 1.00 -3.44 8.37
C ALA A 24 0.71 -2.04 7.79
N VAL A 25 1.64 -1.09 7.96
CA VAL A 25 1.55 0.24 7.37
C VAL A 25 1.60 0.22 5.84
N CYS A 26 2.32 -0.71 5.22
CA CYS A 26 2.37 -0.88 3.77
C CYS A 26 1.03 -1.39 3.21
N LYS A 27 0.35 -2.29 3.92
CA LYS A 27 -1.02 -2.71 3.55
C LYS A 27 -1.99 -1.52 3.56
N LYS A 28 -1.86 -0.62 4.55
CA LYS A 28 -2.63 0.64 4.59
C LYS A 28 -2.28 1.57 3.43
N TYR A 29 -0.98 1.72 3.14
CA TYR A 29 -0.50 2.52 2.02
C TYR A 29 -1.08 2.04 0.67
N LYS A 30 -0.97 0.75 0.36
CA LYS A 30 -1.53 0.18 -0.88
C LYS A 30 -3.03 0.46 -1.02
N LYS A 31 -3.80 0.25 0.04
CA LYS A 31 -5.24 0.55 0.03
C LYS A 31 -5.51 2.03 -0.23
N ALA A 32 -4.82 2.92 0.49
CA ALA A 32 -5.01 4.37 0.36
C ALA A 32 -4.62 4.88 -1.04
N ALA A 33 -3.52 4.37 -1.62
CA ALA A 33 -3.09 4.73 -2.96
C ALA A 33 -4.15 4.35 -4.02
N TYR A 34 -4.67 3.12 -3.95
CA TYR A 34 -5.75 2.67 -4.85
C TYR A 34 -7.01 3.53 -4.73
N GLU A 35 -7.44 3.83 -3.51
CA GLU A 35 -8.59 4.70 -3.27
C GLU A 35 -8.36 6.12 -3.81
N SER A 36 -7.13 6.64 -3.69
CA SER A 36 -6.76 7.95 -4.24
C SER A 36 -6.77 7.95 -5.77
N ILE A 37 -6.22 6.93 -6.43
CA ILE A 37 -6.30 6.76 -7.90
C ILE A 37 -7.76 6.75 -8.36
N ASP A 38 -8.64 6.02 -7.68
CA ASP A 38 -10.06 5.96 -8.03
C ASP A 38 -10.77 7.31 -7.80
N LYS A 39 -10.39 8.07 -6.77
CA LYS A 39 -10.91 9.43 -6.53
C LYS A 39 -10.45 10.41 -7.63
N ILE A 40 -9.19 10.32 -8.07
CA ILE A 40 -8.65 11.13 -9.16
C ILE A 40 -9.39 10.82 -10.46
N ALA A 41 -9.60 9.54 -10.77
CA ALA A 41 -10.35 9.13 -11.96
C ALA A 41 -11.77 9.69 -11.99
N LYS A 42 -12.49 9.61 -10.86
CA LYS A 42 -13.83 10.19 -10.72
C LYS A 42 -13.82 11.70 -10.91
N PHE A 43 -12.82 12.38 -10.38
CA PHE A 43 -12.67 13.82 -10.54
C PHE A 43 -12.33 14.21 -11.99
N ALA A 44 -11.42 13.49 -12.65
CA ALA A 44 -11.08 13.68 -14.06
C ALA A 44 -12.32 13.53 -14.95
N LYS A 45 -13.10 12.46 -14.73
CA LYS A 45 -14.37 12.24 -15.44
C LYS A 45 -15.37 13.38 -15.22
N ALA A 46 -15.50 13.89 -13.98
CA ALA A 46 -16.38 15.02 -13.69
C ALA A 46 -15.95 16.32 -14.41
N GLN A 47 -14.67 16.44 -14.78
CA GLN A 47 -14.12 17.54 -15.57
C GLN A 47 -14.13 17.28 -17.09
N GLY A 48 -14.78 16.21 -17.56
CA GLY A 48 -14.80 15.85 -18.99
C GLY A 48 -13.49 15.25 -19.51
N LYS A 49 -12.58 14.84 -18.62
CA LYS A 49 -11.35 14.11 -18.97
C LYS A 49 -11.58 12.62 -18.78
N GLU A 50 -12.05 11.96 -19.84
CA GLU A 50 -12.44 10.54 -19.82
C GLU A 50 -11.25 9.57 -20.05
N ASP A 51 -10.08 10.11 -20.36
CA ASP A 51 -8.87 9.38 -20.77
C ASP A 51 -7.95 8.99 -19.61
N TYR A 52 -8.37 9.18 -18.34
CA TYR A 52 -7.56 8.77 -17.20
C TYR A 52 -7.45 7.23 -17.10
N ASP A 53 -6.26 6.70 -17.37
CA ASP A 53 -5.98 5.26 -17.30
C ASP A 53 -5.79 4.77 -15.85
N VAL A 54 -6.91 4.43 -15.21
CA VAL A 54 -6.94 3.83 -13.86
C VAL A 54 -6.13 2.54 -13.79
N ALA A 55 -6.21 1.70 -14.83
CA ALA A 55 -5.58 0.40 -14.85
C ALA A 55 -4.05 0.55 -14.95
N GLY A 56 -3.59 1.44 -15.83
CA GLY A 56 -2.20 1.84 -15.93
C GLY A 56 -1.66 2.40 -14.62
N ALA A 57 -2.37 3.38 -14.03
CA ALA A 57 -1.95 3.98 -12.76
C ALA A 57 -1.83 2.96 -11.61
N LYS A 58 -2.77 2.02 -11.49
CA LYS A 58 -2.69 0.94 -10.48
C LYS A 58 -1.55 -0.03 -10.75
N LYS A 59 -1.28 -0.34 -12.02
CA LYS A 59 -0.17 -1.20 -12.44
C LYS A 59 1.18 -0.58 -12.14
N ASP A 60 1.35 0.71 -12.44
CA ASP A 60 2.57 1.45 -12.15
C ASP A 60 2.80 1.53 -10.65
N PHE A 61 1.76 1.87 -9.88
CA PHE A 61 1.82 1.81 -8.42
C PHE A 61 2.21 0.42 -7.89
N ASP A 62 1.63 -0.67 -8.43
CA ASP A 62 1.95 -2.01 -7.97
C ASP A 62 3.40 -2.40 -8.25
N LYS A 63 3.98 -1.90 -9.35
CA LYS A 63 5.39 -2.09 -9.67
C LYS A 63 6.26 -1.41 -8.61
N ASP A 64 6.03 -0.12 -8.34
CA ASP A 64 6.77 0.65 -7.35
C ASP A 64 6.60 0.05 -5.94
N TYR A 65 5.39 -0.35 -5.59
CA TYR A 65 5.08 -1.00 -4.32
C TYR A 65 5.76 -2.37 -4.17
N ALA A 66 5.97 -3.11 -5.26
CA ALA A 66 6.69 -4.38 -5.23
C ALA A 66 8.19 -4.20 -4.97
N GLU A 67 8.79 -3.10 -5.42
CA GLU A 67 10.20 -2.79 -5.19
C GLU A 67 10.51 -2.60 -3.70
N LEU A 68 9.54 -2.15 -2.91
CA LEU A 68 9.67 -2.04 -1.44
C LEU A 68 10.01 -3.36 -0.76
N LYS A 69 9.66 -4.51 -1.35
CA LYS A 69 10.01 -5.83 -0.79
C LYS A 69 11.52 -6.08 -0.75
N GLY A 70 12.30 -5.35 -1.57
CA GLY A 70 13.76 -5.41 -1.56
C GLY A 70 14.41 -4.67 -0.40
N LEU A 71 13.65 -3.85 0.33
CA LEU A 71 14.12 -3.06 1.45
C LEU A 71 14.06 -3.83 2.78
N SER A 72 14.80 -3.39 3.79
CA SER A 72 14.61 -3.88 5.17
C SER A 72 13.22 -3.51 5.71
N LYS A 73 12.76 -4.20 6.76
CA LYS A 73 11.44 -3.90 7.37
C LYS A 73 11.31 -2.45 7.85
N GLN A 74 12.39 -1.86 8.38
CA GLN A 74 12.38 -0.47 8.85
C GLN A 74 12.29 0.52 7.69
N GLU A 75 13.00 0.23 6.59
CA GLU A 75 12.92 1.03 5.36
C GLU A 75 11.55 0.90 4.69
N GLN A 76 10.97 -0.31 4.67
CA GLN A 76 9.59 -0.54 4.23
C GLN A 76 8.60 0.30 5.05
N GLU A 77 8.70 0.27 6.39
CA GLU A 77 7.84 1.08 7.24
C GLU A 77 7.98 2.58 6.97
N THR A 78 9.21 3.05 6.77
CA THR A 78 9.51 4.47 6.51
C THR A 78 8.94 4.89 5.16
N ALA A 79 9.22 4.13 4.10
CA ALA A 79 8.72 4.40 2.76
C ALA A 79 7.18 4.38 2.71
N CYS A 80 6.55 3.38 3.33
CA CYS A 80 5.08 3.28 3.37
C CYS A 80 4.43 4.37 4.22
N LYS A 81 5.09 4.86 5.29
CA LYS A 81 4.63 6.04 6.04
C LYS A 81 4.73 7.31 5.20
N ALA A 82 5.83 7.50 4.48
CA ALA A 82 6.01 8.62 3.56
C ALA A 82 4.95 8.60 2.45
N GLY A 83 4.76 7.46 1.79
CA GLY A 83 3.73 7.29 0.76
C GLY A 83 2.31 7.53 1.28
N LEU A 84 2.00 7.17 2.54
CA LEU A 84 0.71 7.53 3.17
C LEU A 84 0.55 9.04 3.37
N THR A 85 1.64 9.76 3.66
CA THR A 85 1.62 11.22 3.74
C THR A 85 1.38 11.84 2.37
N GLU A 86 2.09 11.37 1.34
CA GLU A 86 1.91 11.84 -0.04
C GLU A 86 0.48 11.61 -0.55
N VAL A 87 -0.11 10.43 -0.28
CA VAL A 87 -1.51 10.15 -0.62
C VAL A 87 -2.45 11.16 0.02
N LYS A 88 -2.23 11.55 1.28
CA LYS A 88 -3.05 12.57 1.95
C LYS A 88 -2.89 13.95 1.34
N GLU A 89 -1.68 14.33 0.95
CA GLU A 89 -1.42 15.60 0.28
C GLU A 89 -2.11 15.67 -1.08
N VAL A 90 -2.06 14.58 -1.85
CA VAL A 90 -2.80 14.43 -3.12
C VAL A 90 -4.30 14.54 -2.89
N GLU A 91 -4.84 13.89 -1.86
CA GLU A 91 -6.27 13.99 -1.53
C GLU A 91 -6.68 15.42 -1.11
N ALA A 92 -5.84 16.10 -0.34
CA ALA A 92 -6.06 17.49 0.06
C ALA A 92 -6.04 18.43 -1.16
N ALA A 93 -5.06 18.26 -2.06
CA ALA A 93 -5.00 19.01 -3.30
C ALA A 93 -6.23 18.77 -4.18
N LEU A 94 -6.66 17.50 -4.30
CA LEU A 94 -7.88 17.14 -5.02
C LEU A 94 -9.12 17.80 -4.42
N GLN A 95 -9.20 17.90 -3.09
CA GLN A 95 -10.29 18.58 -2.41
C GLN A 95 -10.28 20.09 -2.66
N MET A 96 -9.11 20.74 -2.61
CA MET A 96 -8.97 22.17 -2.91
C MET A 96 -9.41 22.48 -4.35
N LEU A 97 -9.04 21.63 -5.31
CA LEU A 97 -9.46 21.77 -6.70
C LEU A 97 -10.98 21.63 -6.87
N LYS A 98 -11.63 20.75 -6.11
CA LYS A 98 -13.10 20.62 -6.13
C LYS A 98 -13.81 21.85 -5.54
N THR A 99 -13.24 22.48 -4.53
CA THR A 99 -13.84 23.68 -3.89
C THR A 99 -13.57 24.97 -4.66
N ALA A 100 -12.62 24.96 -5.58
CA ALA A 100 -12.28 26.11 -6.43
C ALA A 100 -13.10 26.17 -7.74
N GLN A 101 -13.93 25.16 -7.99
CA GLN A 101 -14.87 25.06 -9.11
C GLN A 101 -16.27 25.52 -8.70
#